data_AF-A0A0G0KYE3-F1
#
_entry.id   AF-A0A0G0KYE3-F1
#
_cell.length_a   1.000
_cell.length_b   1.000
_cell.length_c   1.000
_cell.angle_alpha   90.00
_cell.angle_beta   90.00
_cell.angle_gamma   90.00
#
_symmetry.space_group_name_H-M   'P 1'
#
loop_
_entity.id
_entity.type
_entity.pdbx_description
1 polymer ?
#
loop_
_entity_poly.entity_id
_entity_poly.type
_entity_poly.pdbx_seq_one_letter_code
_entity_poly.pdbx_strand_id
1 'polypeptide(L)'
;MTENRPFNDFLNTESVPHSKETNKSIKEALIAGGITVKYITPKIKIYLPIIDITKQPIPQQIETARQFATAAFADQRKLVYEFGNHPLSTGDAAVGLGTNVTVIGFNPEAIELTDVVRGTENIKLPGKGSGSIALNTNLLTEDIKTFPIADQAQAFAPYPSDVRKFTLEGCQHAKETYIVLNPSTISTYPPEDAISNLPKPYRARVVYLTRKEIEKITGTSISKFLDGYEGKVKIPVVVAK
;
A
#
# COMPACT_ATOMS: atom_id res chain seq x y z
N MET A 1 9.18 -3.11 26.43
CA MET A 1 7.84 -3.26 27.06
C MET A 1 6.92 -2.29 26.36
N THR A 2 5.91 -2.79 25.65
CA THR A 2 4.85 -1.99 25.02
C THR A 2 3.83 -1.63 26.10
N GLU A 3 3.77 -0.36 26.49
CA GLU A 3 2.66 0.13 27.33
C GLU A 3 1.40 0.22 26.46
N ASN A 4 0.45 -0.67 26.68
CA ASN A 4 -0.91 -0.51 26.19
C ASN A 4 -1.59 0.59 27.00
N ARG A 5 -1.56 1.84 26.51
CA ARG A 5 -2.39 2.90 27.07
C ARG A 5 -3.77 2.91 26.41
N PRO A 6 -4.86 2.99 27.19
CA PRO A 6 -6.19 3.12 26.64
C PRO A 6 -6.34 4.44 25.86
N PHE A 7 -7.08 4.39 24.75
CA PHE A 7 -7.33 5.51 23.83
C PHE A 7 -7.85 6.81 24.51
N ASN A 8 -8.42 6.70 25.71
CA ASN A 8 -8.90 7.84 26.49
C ASN A 8 -7.78 8.78 26.97
N ASP A 9 -6.54 8.29 27.12
CA ASP A 9 -5.41 9.13 27.52
C ASP A 9 -4.97 10.10 26.41
N PHE A 10 -5.35 9.84 25.15
CA PHE A 10 -5.02 10.69 23.99
C PHE A 10 -5.81 12.00 23.94
N LEU A 11 -7.04 12.03 24.45
CA LEU A 11 -7.87 13.25 24.48
C LEU A 11 -7.44 14.23 25.58
N ASN A 12 -6.65 13.77 26.54
CA ASN A 12 -6.25 14.54 27.72
C ASN A 12 -4.77 14.93 27.73
N THR A 13 -4.00 14.64 26.67
CA THR A 13 -2.64 15.18 26.55
C THR A 13 -2.72 16.61 26.05
N GLU A 14 -2.52 17.53 26.99
CA GLU A 14 -2.47 18.98 26.77
C GLU A 14 -1.53 19.35 25.62
N SER A 15 -1.92 20.41 24.89
CA SER A 15 -1.10 21.27 24.01
C SER A 15 -0.96 20.93 22.50
N VAL A 16 -2.08 20.87 21.79
CA VAL A 16 -2.17 21.60 20.51
C VAL A 16 -3.43 22.47 20.56
N PRO A 17 -3.32 23.81 20.47
CA PRO A 17 -4.45 24.70 20.68
C PRO A 17 -5.35 24.69 19.44
N HIS A 18 -6.29 23.75 19.40
CA HIS A 18 -7.36 23.72 18.44
C HIS A 18 -8.64 24.29 19.07
N SER A 19 -9.45 24.98 18.26
CA SER A 19 -10.75 25.49 18.71
C SER A 19 -11.65 24.35 19.19
N LYS A 20 -12.63 24.65 20.06
CA LYS A 20 -13.61 23.66 20.53
C LYS A 20 -14.33 22.97 19.36
N GLU A 21 -14.66 23.70 18.29
CA GLU A 21 -15.20 23.13 17.05
C GLU A 21 -14.25 22.15 16.35
N THR A 22 -12.95 22.42 16.35
CA THR A 22 -11.95 21.56 15.68
C THR A 22 -11.82 20.22 16.41
N ASN A 23 -11.74 20.24 17.74
CA ASN A 23 -11.70 19.01 18.54
C ASN A 23 -13.00 18.21 18.45
N LYS A 24 -14.14 18.90 18.38
CA LYS A 24 -15.44 18.27 18.14
C LYS A 24 -15.51 17.60 16.76
N SER A 25 -15.03 18.27 15.72
CA SER A 25 -15.01 17.74 14.34
C SER A 25 -14.07 16.54 14.19
N ILE A 26 -12.91 16.57 14.84
CA ILE A 26 -11.98 15.43 14.90
C ILE A 26 -12.64 14.25 15.62
N LYS A 27 -13.30 14.50 16.75
CA LYS A 27 -14.00 13.47 17.52
C LYS A 27 -15.19 12.88 16.77
N GLU A 28 -15.99 13.70 16.10
CA GLU A 28 -17.12 13.26 15.28
C GLU A 28 -16.67 12.48 14.04
N ALA A 29 -15.55 12.87 13.40
CA ALA A 29 -14.95 12.13 12.30
C ALA A 29 -14.37 10.77 12.73
N LEU A 30 -13.80 10.69 13.94
CA LEU A 30 -13.31 9.43 14.53
C LEU A 30 -14.45 8.49 14.97
N ILE A 31 -15.59 9.05 15.40
CA ILE A 31 -16.77 8.28 15.82
C ILE A 31 -17.58 7.77 14.61
N ALA A 32 -17.55 8.48 13.47
CA ALA A 32 -18.41 8.18 12.31
C ALA A 32 -17.87 7.13 11.32
N GLY A 33 -16.67 6.58 11.50
CA GLY A 33 -16.15 5.52 10.62
C GLY A 33 -14.80 5.00 11.10
N GLY A 34 -14.76 3.76 11.58
CA GLY A 34 -13.62 3.17 12.30
C GLY A 34 -12.30 3.24 11.55
N ILE A 35 -11.46 4.19 11.93
CA ILE A 35 -10.08 4.35 11.44
C ILE A 35 -9.12 3.80 12.49
N THR A 36 -8.21 2.91 12.08
CA THR A 36 -7.00 2.62 12.86
C THR A 36 -5.89 3.58 12.43
N VAL A 37 -5.35 4.34 13.39
CA VAL A 37 -4.14 5.17 13.21
C VAL A 37 -2.94 4.36 13.68
N LYS A 38 -2.05 3.95 12.77
CA LYS A 38 -0.76 3.34 13.16
C LYS A 38 0.33 4.40 13.08
N TYR A 39 1.07 4.57 14.18
CA TYR A 39 2.17 5.53 14.33
C TYR A 39 3.49 4.91 13.88
N ILE A 40 4.24 5.61 13.03
CA ILE A 40 5.66 5.30 12.75
C ILE A 40 6.48 6.43 13.41
N THR A 41 7.32 6.10 14.39
CA THR A 41 8.11 7.01 15.26
C THR A 41 9.33 7.65 14.55
N PRO A 42 10.07 8.64 15.12
CA PRO A 42 9.77 9.57 16.24
C PRO A 42 9.74 11.06 15.82
N LYS A 43 9.90 11.41 14.53
CA LYS A 43 10.09 12.82 14.12
C LYS A 43 8.95 13.47 13.34
N ILE A 44 8.03 12.71 12.73
CA ILE A 44 6.97 13.29 11.91
C ILE A 44 5.66 12.53 12.16
N LYS A 45 4.71 13.18 12.85
CA LYS A 45 3.37 12.65 13.10
C LYS A 45 2.53 12.81 11.83
N ILE A 46 2.52 11.79 10.96
CA ILE A 46 1.59 11.74 9.81
C ILE A 46 0.40 10.86 10.19
N TYR A 47 -0.80 11.40 10.04
CA TYR A 47 -2.06 10.70 10.28
C TYR A 47 -2.38 9.82 9.07
N LEU A 48 -2.07 8.52 9.13
CA LEU A 48 -2.42 7.56 8.08
C LEU A 48 -3.47 6.57 8.61
N PRO A 49 -4.72 6.58 8.12
CA PRO A 49 -5.63 5.45 8.27
C PRO A 49 -5.04 4.20 7.60
N ILE A 50 -4.77 3.16 8.40
CA ILE A 50 -4.50 1.81 7.91
C ILE A 50 -5.68 0.94 8.29
N ILE A 51 -6.28 0.30 7.31
CA ILE A 51 -7.49 -0.50 7.50
C ILE A 51 -7.15 -1.94 7.20
N ASP A 52 -7.41 -2.83 8.15
CA ASP A 52 -7.15 -4.26 8.02
C ASP A 52 -8.48 -5.01 8.01
N ILE A 53 -8.82 -5.58 6.85
CA ILE A 53 -10.03 -6.38 6.66
C ILE A 53 -9.73 -7.87 6.47
N THR A 54 -8.50 -8.32 6.76
CA THR A 54 -8.01 -9.69 6.50
C THR A 54 -8.82 -10.79 7.18
N LYS A 55 -9.56 -10.48 8.26
CA LYS A 55 -10.48 -11.43 8.93
C LYS A 55 -11.90 -11.48 8.36
N GLN A 56 -12.28 -10.55 7.51
CA GLN A 56 -13.59 -10.61 6.89
C GLN A 56 -13.64 -11.81 5.92
N PRO A 57 -14.79 -12.44 5.68
CA PRO A 57 -14.96 -13.38 4.59
C PRO A 57 -14.51 -12.76 3.25
N ILE A 58 -13.89 -13.57 2.39
CA ILE A 58 -13.37 -13.13 1.08
C ILE A 58 -14.39 -12.29 0.29
N PRO A 59 -15.69 -12.68 0.16
CA PRO A 59 -16.66 -11.85 -0.55
C PRO A 59 -16.84 -10.44 0.03
N GLN A 60 -16.75 -10.29 1.35
CA GLN A 60 -16.85 -8.98 2.02
C GLN A 60 -15.55 -8.17 1.84
N GLN A 61 -14.39 -8.84 1.81
CA GLN A 61 -13.13 -8.18 1.50
C GLN A 61 -13.13 -7.61 0.08
N ILE A 62 -13.61 -8.38 -0.90
CA ILE A 62 -13.75 -7.95 -2.30
C ILE A 62 -14.64 -6.71 -2.37
N GLU A 63 -15.82 -6.77 -1.76
CA GLU A 63 -16.77 -5.64 -1.80
C GLU A 63 -16.19 -4.38 -1.15
N THR A 64 -15.57 -4.51 0.02
CA THR A 64 -14.94 -3.39 0.70
C THR A 64 -13.81 -2.78 -0.12
N ALA A 65 -12.90 -3.61 -0.64
CA ALA A 65 -11.78 -3.13 -1.45
C ALA A 65 -12.26 -2.46 -2.75
N ARG A 66 -13.32 -2.99 -3.38
CA ARG A 66 -13.96 -2.40 -4.56
C ARG A 66 -14.55 -1.03 -4.27
N GLN A 67 -15.22 -0.87 -3.12
CA GLN A 67 -15.79 0.41 -2.69
C GLN A 67 -14.68 1.46 -2.48
N PHE A 68 -13.56 1.08 -1.87
CA PHE A 68 -12.41 1.99 -1.71
C PHE A 68 -11.80 2.40 -3.04
N ALA A 69 -11.58 1.45 -3.94
CA ALA A 69 -11.03 1.73 -5.26
C ALA A 69 -11.95 2.68 -6.04
N THR A 70 -13.27 2.43 -6.00
CA THR A 70 -14.29 3.27 -6.66
C THR A 70 -14.34 4.67 -6.06
N ALA A 71 -14.35 4.78 -4.73
CA ALA A 71 -14.35 6.08 -4.05
C ALA A 71 -13.06 6.85 -4.32
N ALA A 72 -11.90 6.18 -4.35
CA ALA A 72 -10.62 6.81 -4.68
C ALA A 72 -10.64 7.39 -6.09
N PHE A 73 -11.21 6.66 -7.05
CA PHE A 73 -11.36 7.12 -8.42
C PHE A 73 -12.31 8.32 -8.53
N ALA A 74 -13.49 8.25 -7.88
CA ALA A 74 -14.45 9.36 -7.84
C ALA A 74 -13.86 10.63 -7.21
N ASP A 75 -13.08 10.45 -6.15
CA ASP A 75 -12.35 11.50 -5.46
C ASP A 75 -11.03 11.86 -6.14
N GLN A 76 -10.73 11.38 -7.35
CA GLN A 76 -9.49 11.69 -8.08
C GLN A 76 -8.22 11.54 -7.20
N ARG A 77 -8.22 10.57 -6.30
CA ARG A 77 -7.06 10.17 -5.49
C ARG A 77 -6.16 9.28 -6.34
N LYS A 78 -4.85 9.33 -6.09
CA LYS A 78 -3.92 8.37 -6.73
C LYS A 78 -4.25 6.98 -6.18
N LEU A 79 -4.72 6.09 -7.04
CA LEU A 79 -5.01 4.71 -6.66
C LEU A 79 -3.79 3.83 -6.95
N VAL A 80 -3.36 3.08 -5.93
CA VAL A 80 -2.19 2.20 -5.99
C VAL A 80 -2.59 0.81 -5.54
N TYR A 81 -2.22 -0.19 -6.34
CA TYR A 81 -2.33 -1.59 -5.98
C TYR A 81 -0.96 -2.13 -5.61
N GLU A 82 -0.86 -2.78 -4.45
CA GLU A 82 0.34 -3.45 -3.99
C GLU A 82 0.09 -4.96 -3.96
N PHE A 83 0.92 -5.72 -4.68
CA PHE A 83 0.79 -7.17 -4.82
C PHE A 83 1.97 -7.89 -4.17
N GLY A 84 1.71 -9.06 -3.60
CA GLY A 84 2.79 -9.98 -3.22
C GLY A 84 2.30 -11.16 -2.40
N ASN A 85 3.13 -12.20 -2.36
CA ASN A 85 2.94 -13.37 -1.48
C ASN A 85 3.77 -13.25 -0.20
N HIS A 86 4.16 -12.03 0.17
CA HIS A 86 4.97 -11.74 1.33
C HIS A 86 4.41 -10.52 2.06
N PRO A 87 4.77 -10.29 3.33
CA PRO A 87 4.29 -9.14 4.09
C PRO A 87 4.48 -7.83 3.32
N LEU A 88 3.35 -7.27 2.87
CA LEU A 88 3.30 -6.00 2.17
C LEU A 88 3.46 -4.83 3.13
N SER A 89 3.83 -3.70 2.56
CA SER A 89 4.11 -2.45 3.27
C SER A 89 3.12 -1.36 2.87
N THR A 90 1.86 -1.72 2.65
CA THR A 90 0.78 -0.85 2.16
C THR A 90 0.71 0.48 2.90
N GLY A 91 0.95 0.46 4.23
CA GLY A 91 1.03 1.66 5.06
C GLY A 91 2.19 2.57 4.68
N ASP A 92 3.40 2.01 4.54
CA ASP A 92 4.59 2.79 4.15
C ASP A 92 4.42 3.38 2.76
N ALA A 93 3.93 2.59 1.80
CA ALA A 93 3.62 3.07 0.46
C ALA A 93 2.67 4.27 0.51
N ALA A 94 1.61 4.20 1.32
CA ALA A 94 0.65 5.29 1.45
C ALA A 94 1.27 6.55 2.09
N VAL A 95 2.25 6.41 3.00
CA VAL A 95 3.01 7.55 3.56
C VAL A 95 3.99 8.11 2.53
N GLY A 96 4.83 7.27 1.94
CA GLY A 96 5.96 7.69 1.11
C GLY A 96 5.55 8.23 -0.26
N LEU A 97 4.40 7.80 -0.80
CA LEU A 97 3.88 8.33 -2.06
C LEU A 97 3.22 9.71 -1.94
N GLY A 98 3.04 10.24 -0.73
CA GLY A 98 2.58 11.60 -0.47
C GLY A 98 1.14 11.68 0.06
N THR A 99 0.44 12.77 -0.25
CA THR A 99 -0.96 13.01 0.16
C THR A 99 -1.94 12.63 -0.95
N ASN A 100 -3.20 12.31 -0.60
CA ASN A 100 -4.26 11.90 -1.54
C ASN A 100 -3.99 10.60 -2.27
N VAL A 101 -3.31 9.65 -1.62
CA VAL A 101 -3.06 8.31 -2.15
C VAL A 101 -3.98 7.30 -1.44
N THR A 102 -4.55 6.38 -2.20
CA THR A 102 -5.20 5.18 -1.67
C THR A 102 -4.40 3.98 -2.12
N VAL A 103 -3.81 3.26 -1.17
CA VAL A 103 -3.06 2.02 -1.43
C VAL A 103 -3.90 0.85 -0.97
N ILE A 104 -4.13 -0.13 -1.85
CA ILE A 104 -4.80 -1.39 -1.52
C ILE A 104 -3.79 -2.52 -1.70
N GLY A 105 -3.50 -3.23 -0.61
CA GLY A 105 -2.61 -4.37 -0.57
C GLY A 105 -3.36 -5.68 -0.75
N PHE A 106 -2.91 -6.48 -1.71
CA PHE A 106 -3.42 -7.82 -2.02
C PHE A 106 -2.36 -8.84 -1.65
N ASN A 107 -2.52 -9.47 -0.49
CA ASN A 107 -1.57 -10.44 0.04
C ASN A 107 -2.30 -11.67 0.57
N PRO A 108 -2.40 -12.77 -0.21
CA PRO A 108 -3.09 -13.99 0.25
C PRO A 108 -2.45 -14.60 1.51
N GLU A 109 -1.17 -14.30 1.76
CA GLU A 109 -0.41 -14.76 2.92
C GLU A 109 -0.33 -13.71 4.04
N ALA A 110 -1.12 -12.63 3.97
CA ALA A 110 -1.09 -11.62 5.03
C ALA A 110 -1.54 -12.23 6.36
N ILE A 111 -0.61 -12.21 7.30
CA ILE A 111 -0.86 -12.51 8.69
C ILE A 111 -1.57 -11.28 9.29
N GLU A 112 -2.55 -11.55 10.14
CA GLU A 112 -3.22 -10.52 10.93
C GLU A 112 -2.23 -9.54 11.56
N LEU A 113 -2.50 -8.25 11.43
CA LEU A 113 -1.79 -7.25 12.20
C LEU A 113 -2.29 -7.30 13.66
N THR A 114 -1.44 -7.77 14.57
CA THR A 114 -1.76 -7.98 15.99
C THR A 114 -2.02 -6.69 16.78
N ASP A 115 -1.65 -5.53 16.22
CA ASP A 115 -1.78 -4.21 16.85
C ASP A 115 -2.77 -3.29 16.11
N VAL A 116 -3.72 -3.86 15.37
CA VAL A 116 -4.74 -3.09 14.64
C VAL A 116 -6.09 -3.18 15.33
N VAL A 117 -6.59 -2.03 15.78
CA VAL A 117 -7.93 -1.91 16.38
C VAL A 117 -8.98 -1.97 15.27
N ARG A 118 -9.76 -3.04 15.24
CA ARG A 118 -10.77 -3.35 14.21
C ARG A 118 -12.07 -2.59 14.49
N GLY A 119 -12.52 -1.76 13.56
CA GLY A 119 -13.88 -1.19 13.55
C GLY A 119 -14.81 -2.06 12.71
N THR A 120 -16.08 -2.15 13.08
CA THR A 120 -17.05 -3.05 12.41
C THR A 120 -17.92 -2.38 11.34
N GLU A 121 -17.85 -1.07 11.07
CA GLU A 121 -18.82 -0.41 10.18
C GLU A 121 -18.30 0.82 9.38
N ASN A 122 -19.01 1.07 8.26
CA ASN A 122 -18.90 2.12 7.22
C ASN A 122 -17.58 2.89 7.12
N ILE A 123 -16.74 2.45 6.18
CA ILE A 123 -15.49 3.12 5.88
C ILE A 123 -15.72 4.23 4.85
N LYS A 124 -15.57 5.49 5.29
CA LYS A 124 -15.47 6.63 4.38
C LYS A 124 -14.01 6.97 4.17
N LEU A 125 -13.64 7.25 2.92
CA LEU A 125 -12.31 7.79 2.64
C LEU A 125 -12.15 9.13 3.37
N PRO A 126 -10.96 9.44 3.90
CA PRO A 126 -10.63 10.81 4.29
C PRO A 126 -10.92 11.75 3.10
N GLY A 127 -11.33 13.00 3.33
CA GLY A 127 -11.55 13.97 2.24
C GLY A 127 -10.25 14.33 1.49
N LYS A 128 -10.34 14.87 0.27
CA LYS A 128 -9.17 15.42 -0.44
C LYS A 128 -8.40 16.39 0.47
N GLY A 129 -7.08 16.22 0.58
CA GLY A 129 -6.17 17.04 1.39
C GLY A 129 -6.01 16.59 2.84
N SER A 130 -6.83 15.64 3.33
CA SER A 130 -6.80 15.19 4.73
C SER A 130 -5.88 13.99 4.99
N GLY A 131 -5.37 13.34 3.94
CA GLY A 131 -4.37 12.27 4.08
C GLY A 131 -4.48 11.16 3.03
N SER A 132 -3.49 10.28 3.06
CA SER A 132 -3.47 9.02 2.32
C SER A 132 -4.08 7.90 3.17
N ILE A 133 -4.40 6.77 2.55
CA ILE A 133 -5.04 5.64 3.21
C ILE A 133 -4.45 4.33 2.69
N ALA A 134 -4.30 3.36 3.58
CA ALA A 134 -3.87 2.01 3.25
C ALA A 134 -4.97 1.01 3.64
N LEU A 135 -5.24 0.05 2.76
CA LEU A 135 -6.16 -1.06 3.00
C LEU A 135 -5.42 -2.39 2.82
N ASN A 136 -5.40 -3.23 3.85
CA ASN A 136 -4.79 -4.56 3.82
C ASN A 136 -5.87 -5.62 3.67
N THR A 137 -5.65 -6.54 2.72
CA THR A 137 -6.58 -7.62 2.39
C THR A 137 -5.81 -8.95 2.22
N ASN A 138 -6.53 -10.06 2.41
CA ASN A 138 -6.05 -11.42 2.09
C ASN A 138 -6.53 -11.89 0.71
N LEU A 139 -6.76 -10.95 -0.20
CA LEU A 139 -7.29 -11.23 -1.54
C LEU A 139 -6.16 -11.61 -2.51
N LEU A 140 -6.54 -12.38 -3.52
CA LEU A 140 -5.72 -12.65 -4.69
C LEU A 140 -5.94 -11.56 -5.75
N THR A 141 -4.96 -11.38 -6.63
CA THR A 141 -5.03 -10.50 -7.81
C THR A 141 -6.16 -10.88 -8.76
N GLU A 142 -6.55 -12.16 -8.82
CA GLU A 142 -7.66 -12.59 -9.66
C GLU A 142 -9.04 -12.12 -9.16
N ASP A 143 -9.14 -11.75 -7.87
CA ASP A 143 -10.38 -11.28 -7.24
C ASP A 143 -10.75 -9.84 -7.64
N ILE A 144 -9.84 -9.10 -8.28
CA ILE A 144 -9.99 -7.66 -8.56
C ILE A 144 -10.31 -7.29 -10.01
N LYS A 145 -10.73 -8.26 -10.84
CA LYS A 145 -11.05 -8.04 -12.26
C LYS A 145 -12.09 -6.94 -12.53
N THR A 146 -12.94 -6.61 -11.56
CA THR A 146 -14.01 -5.61 -11.69
C THR A 146 -13.65 -4.26 -11.07
N PHE A 147 -12.42 -4.10 -10.58
CA PHE A 147 -12.00 -2.87 -9.92
C PHE A 147 -11.61 -1.81 -10.96
N PRO A 148 -11.68 -0.52 -10.62
CA PRO A 148 -11.12 0.55 -11.46
C PRO A 148 -9.64 0.32 -11.78
N ILE A 149 -9.20 0.71 -12.98
CA ILE A 149 -7.77 0.70 -13.33
C ILE A 149 -7.02 1.70 -12.44
N ALA A 150 -6.08 1.20 -11.65
CA ALA A 150 -5.24 2.00 -10.78
C ALA A 150 -4.28 2.89 -11.58
N ASP A 151 -3.80 3.96 -10.95
CA ASP A 151 -2.73 4.77 -11.54
C ASP A 151 -1.40 4.00 -11.52
N GLN A 152 -1.21 3.18 -10.50
CA GLN A 152 0.01 2.43 -10.27
C GLN A 152 -0.28 1.04 -9.70
N ALA A 153 0.45 0.05 -10.18
CA ALA A 153 0.64 -1.23 -9.52
C ALA A 153 2.09 -1.34 -9.04
N GLN A 154 2.32 -1.98 -7.91
CA GLN A 154 3.65 -2.27 -7.42
C GLN A 154 3.75 -3.63 -6.75
N ALA A 155 4.90 -4.28 -6.89
CA ALA A 155 5.18 -5.54 -6.19
C ALA A 155 6.68 -5.68 -5.91
N PHE A 156 6.99 -6.44 -4.87
CA PHE A 156 8.35 -6.90 -4.59
C PHE A 156 8.40 -8.38 -4.96
N ALA A 157 9.24 -8.74 -5.93
CA ALA A 157 9.35 -10.08 -6.48
C ALA A 157 10.59 -10.79 -5.89
N PRO A 158 10.41 -11.64 -4.85
CA PRO A 158 11.52 -12.31 -4.21
C PRO A 158 12.11 -13.41 -5.07
N TYR A 159 11.30 -13.96 -5.98
CA TYR A 159 11.72 -15.01 -6.89
C TYR A 159 11.55 -14.57 -8.34
N PRO A 160 12.44 -14.98 -9.25
CA PRO A 160 12.34 -14.64 -10.67
C PRO A 160 11.02 -15.08 -11.33
N SER A 161 10.44 -16.20 -10.89
CA SER A 161 9.14 -16.70 -11.36
C SER A 161 7.99 -15.71 -11.12
N ASP A 162 8.09 -14.91 -10.06
CA ASP A 162 7.04 -13.97 -9.69
C ASP A 162 7.03 -12.72 -10.56
N VAL A 163 8.18 -12.37 -11.15
CA VAL A 163 8.36 -11.15 -11.95
C VAL A 163 7.38 -11.14 -13.12
N ARG A 164 7.29 -12.23 -13.89
CA ARG A 164 6.39 -12.33 -15.04
C ARG A 164 4.93 -12.28 -14.60
N LYS A 165 4.58 -13.04 -13.55
CA LYS A 165 3.22 -13.08 -13.00
C LYS A 165 2.77 -11.69 -12.57
N PHE A 166 3.53 -11.03 -11.69
CA PHE A 166 3.18 -9.71 -11.17
C PHE A 166 3.22 -8.63 -12.26
N THR A 167 4.09 -8.76 -13.27
CA THR A 167 4.07 -7.86 -14.43
C THR A 167 2.75 -7.95 -15.19
N LEU A 168 2.26 -9.16 -15.47
CA LEU A 168 1.00 -9.36 -16.19
C LEU A 168 -0.20 -8.87 -15.38
N GLU A 169 -0.25 -9.21 -14.10
CA GLU A 169 -1.31 -8.77 -13.19
C GLU A 169 -1.31 -7.24 -13.08
N GLY A 170 -0.14 -6.62 -12.89
CA GLY A 170 -0.03 -5.18 -12.84
C GLY A 170 -0.51 -4.49 -14.12
N CYS A 171 -0.13 -4.99 -15.30
CA CYS A 171 -0.57 -4.39 -16.57
C CYS A 171 -2.09 -4.53 -16.80
N GLN A 172 -2.73 -5.55 -16.23
CA GLN A 172 -4.19 -5.72 -16.31
C GLN A 172 -4.95 -4.75 -15.41
N HIS A 173 -4.35 -4.33 -14.31
CA HIS A 173 -5.04 -3.60 -13.24
C HIS A 173 -4.55 -2.16 -13.04
N ALA A 174 -3.49 -1.73 -13.71
CA ALA A 174 -2.93 -0.39 -13.56
C ALA A 174 -2.38 0.20 -14.86
N LYS A 175 -2.30 1.53 -14.92
CA LYS A 175 -1.70 2.29 -16.04
C LYS A 175 -0.18 2.14 -16.11
N GLU A 176 0.47 1.92 -14.97
CA GLU A 176 1.91 1.72 -14.86
C GLU A 176 2.21 0.76 -13.72
N THR A 177 3.13 -0.16 -13.94
CA THR A 177 3.49 -1.22 -13.00
C THR A 177 4.97 -1.16 -12.67
N TYR A 178 5.29 -1.27 -11.39
CA TYR A 178 6.67 -1.32 -10.88
C TYR A 178 6.92 -2.62 -10.12
N ILE A 179 7.74 -3.51 -10.69
CA ILE A 179 8.14 -4.75 -10.01
C ILE A 179 9.59 -4.61 -9.55
N VAL A 180 9.82 -4.58 -8.24
CA VAL A 180 11.15 -4.49 -7.66
C VAL A 180 11.69 -5.90 -7.46
N LEU A 181 12.83 -6.21 -8.08
CA LEU A 181 13.42 -7.56 -8.04
C LEU A 181 14.39 -7.69 -6.87
N ASN A 182 14.45 -8.88 -6.26
CA ASN A 182 15.42 -9.16 -5.21
C ASN A 182 16.83 -9.26 -5.80
N PRO A 183 17.78 -8.38 -5.42
CA PRO A 183 19.08 -8.38 -6.05
C PRO A 183 19.89 -9.66 -5.83
N SER A 184 19.61 -10.40 -4.74
CA SER A 184 20.24 -11.69 -4.45
C SER A 184 19.84 -12.78 -5.45
N THR A 185 18.78 -12.59 -6.24
CA THR A 185 18.22 -13.61 -7.14
C THR A 185 18.49 -13.35 -8.62
N ILE A 186 19.14 -12.23 -8.96
CA ILE A 186 19.40 -11.82 -10.35
C ILE A 186 20.49 -12.67 -11.01
N SER A 187 21.46 -13.17 -10.24
CA SER A 187 22.62 -13.87 -10.80
C SER A 187 22.27 -15.17 -11.52
N THR A 188 21.07 -15.71 -11.32
CA THR A 188 20.60 -16.96 -11.92
C THR A 188 19.55 -16.75 -13.01
N TYR A 189 18.98 -15.55 -13.15
CA TYR A 189 17.90 -15.28 -14.09
C TYR A 189 17.88 -13.82 -14.56
N PRO A 190 18.18 -13.53 -15.84
CA PRO A 190 18.15 -12.18 -16.37
C PRO A 190 16.73 -11.57 -16.26
N PRO A 191 16.57 -10.38 -15.64
CA PRO A 191 15.28 -9.71 -15.52
C PRO A 191 14.55 -9.48 -16.86
N GLU A 192 15.31 -9.31 -17.94
CA GLU A 192 14.83 -9.11 -19.30
C GLU A 192 14.09 -10.34 -19.84
N ASP A 193 14.52 -11.55 -19.47
CA ASP A 193 13.89 -12.79 -19.89
C ASP A 193 12.49 -12.92 -19.30
N ALA A 194 12.29 -12.42 -18.07
CA ALA A 194 11.01 -12.43 -17.37
C ALA A 194 9.91 -11.68 -18.14
N ILE A 195 10.32 -10.63 -18.83
CA ILE A 195 9.43 -9.72 -19.58
C ILE A 195 9.52 -9.93 -21.09
N SER A 196 10.32 -10.89 -21.54
CA SER A 196 10.35 -11.30 -22.94
C SER A 196 9.01 -11.93 -23.32
N ASN A 197 8.53 -11.61 -24.52
CA ASN A 197 7.29 -12.18 -25.07
C ASN A 197 6.06 -11.96 -24.18
N LEU A 198 5.95 -10.79 -23.54
CA LEU A 198 4.67 -10.38 -22.95
C LEU A 198 3.60 -10.31 -24.05
N PRO A 199 2.35 -10.73 -23.74
CA PRO A 199 1.27 -10.65 -24.70
C PRO A 199 0.97 -9.19 -25.02
N LYS A 200 0.72 -8.90 -26.30
CA LYS A 200 0.23 -7.58 -26.71
C LYS A 200 -1.12 -7.31 -26.02
N PRO A 201 -1.40 -6.07 -25.59
CA PRO A 201 -0.67 -4.83 -25.91
C PRO A 201 0.47 -4.46 -24.96
N TYR A 202 0.76 -5.28 -23.95
CA TYR A 202 1.63 -4.90 -22.84
C TYR A 202 3.08 -4.69 -23.27
N ARG A 203 3.73 -3.72 -22.63
CA ARG A 203 5.14 -3.39 -22.84
C ARG A 203 5.82 -3.26 -21.49
N ALA A 204 7.01 -3.83 -21.38
CA ALA A 204 7.82 -3.71 -20.19
C ALA A 204 9.28 -3.43 -20.55
N ARG A 205 10.00 -2.84 -19.60
CA ARG A 205 11.45 -2.62 -19.67
C ARG A 205 12.07 -2.76 -18.29
N VAL A 206 13.31 -3.17 -18.23
CA VAL A 206 14.11 -3.18 -17.00
C VAL A 206 14.82 -1.85 -16.87
N VAL A 207 14.75 -1.24 -15.68
CA VAL A 207 15.54 -0.07 -15.30
C VAL A 207 16.31 -0.38 -14.03
N TYR A 208 17.49 0.21 -13.89
CA TYR A 208 18.38 -0.04 -12.76
C TYR A 208 18.38 1.20 -11.86
N LEU A 209 17.73 1.10 -10.71
CA LEU A 209 17.45 2.21 -9.80
C LEU A 209 18.18 2.03 -8.47
N THR A 210 18.61 3.14 -7.87
CA THR A 210 19.09 3.17 -6.49
C THR A 210 17.94 3.00 -5.52
N ARG A 211 18.22 2.59 -4.27
CA ARG A 211 17.20 2.48 -3.20
C ARG A 211 16.37 3.76 -3.07
N LYS A 212 17.00 4.94 -3.10
CA LYS A 212 16.31 6.24 -3.01
C LYS A 212 15.37 6.49 -4.19
N GLU A 213 15.74 6.06 -5.39
CA GLU A 213 14.87 6.17 -6.57
C GLU A 213 13.69 5.20 -6.47
N ILE A 214 13.90 3.99 -5.95
CA ILE A 214 12.85 3.01 -5.67
C ILE A 214 11.86 3.56 -4.64
N GLU A 215 12.35 4.05 -3.49
CA GLU A 215 11.53 4.66 -2.45
C GLU A 215 10.68 5.81 -2.99
N LYS A 216 11.22 6.60 -3.93
CA LYS A 216 10.48 7.70 -4.56
C LYS A 216 9.31 7.22 -5.43
N ILE A 217 9.44 6.07 -6.09
CA ILE A 217 8.40 5.54 -7.00
C ILE A 217 7.41 4.61 -6.27
N THR A 218 7.82 3.90 -5.22
CA THR A 218 6.96 2.96 -4.49
C THR A 218 6.42 3.50 -3.17
N GLY A 219 7.07 4.52 -2.60
CA GLY A 219 6.80 5.03 -1.26
C GLY A 219 7.30 4.14 -0.12
N THR A 220 7.79 2.94 -0.43
CA THR A 220 8.20 1.95 0.59
C THR A 220 9.68 2.12 0.93
N SER A 221 9.96 2.57 2.15
CA SER A 221 11.32 2.64 2.73
C SER A 221 11.72 1.39 3.53
N ILE A 222 10.74 0.58 3.95
CA ILE A 222 10.89 -0.51 4.94
C ILE A 222 10.77 -1.90 4.32
N SER A 223 10.92 -2.07 3.01
CA SER A 223 10.99 -3.44 2.52
C SER A 223 12.29 -4.04 3.05
N LYS A 224 12.20 -4.95 4.03
CA LYS A 224 13.31 -5.84 4.44
C LYS A 224 13.98 -6.49 3.22
N PHE A 225 13.22 -6.59 2.14
CA PHE A 225 13.63 -6.92 0.80
C PHE A 225 14.85 -6.15 0.25
N LEU A 226 15.07 -4.90 0.70
CA LEU A 226 16.15 -4.01 0.28
C LEU A 226 17.20 -3.79 1.39
N ASP A 227 17.07 -4.49 2.53
CA ASP A 227 18.05 -4.40 3.61
C ASP A 227 19.41 -4.94 3.15
N GLY A 228 20.47 -4.18 3.42
CA GLY A 228 21.83 -4.49 2.94
C GLY A 228 22.18 -3.94 1.55
N TYR A 229 21.23 -3.36 0.82
CA TYR A 229 21.45 -2.70 -0.47
C TYR A 229 21.51 -1.18 -0.36
N GLU A 230 22.37 -0.68 0.53
CA GLU A 230 22.54 0.75 0.77
C GLU A 230 23.46 1.41 -0.29
N GLY A 231 23.29 2.73 -0.48
CA GLY A 231 24.20 3.54 -1.30
C GLY A 231 23.91 3.51 -2.81
N LYS A 232 24.96 3.37 -3.64
CA LYS A 232 24.92 3.49 -5.11
C LYS A 232 24.56 2.18 -5.85
N VAL A 233 24.26 1.11 -5.12
CA VAL A 233 23.87 -0.16 -5.73
C VAL A 233 22.59 0.05 -6.53
N LYS A 234 22.61 -0.39 -7.79
CA LYS A 234 21.44 -0.31 -8.66
C LYS A 234 20.73 -1.65 -8.70
N ILE A 235 19.44 -1.60 -8.46
CA ILE A 235 18.54 -2.73 -8.37
C ILE A 235 17.64 -2.71 -9.61
N PRO A 236 17.48 -3.84 -10.31
CA PRO A 236 16.56 -3.90 -11.44
C PRO A 236 15.13 -3.77 -10.96
N VAL A 237 14.40 -2.93 -11.67
CA VAL A 237 12.97 -2.71 -11.53
C VAL A 237 12.37 -2.90 -12.91
N VAL A 238 11.37 -3.76 -13.02
CA VAL A 238 10.55 -3.84 -14.23
C VAL A 238 9.53 -2.71 -14.19
N VAL A 239 9.48 -1.93 -15.26
CA VAL A 239 8.47 -0.91 -15.51
C VAL A 239 7.61 -1.38 -16.68
N ALA A 240 6.31 -1.56 -16.44
CA ALA A 240 5.39 -2.09 -17.44
C ALA A 240 4.09 -1.29 -17.58
N LYS A 241 3.47 -1.35 -18.77
CA LYS A 241 2.23 -0.65 -19.17
C LYS A 241 1.43 -1.49 -20.17
#